data_AF-A0A061SUV7-F1
#
_entry.id   AF-A0A061SUV7-F1
#
_cell.length_a   1.000
_cell.length_b   1.000
_cell.length_c   1.000
_cell.angle_alpha   90.00
_cell.angle_beta   90.00
_cell.angle_gamma   90.00
#
_symmetry.space_group_name_H-M   'P 1'
#
loop_
_entity.id
_entity.type
_entity.pdbx_description
1 polymer ?
#
loop_
_entity_poly.entity_id
_entity_poly.type
_entity_poly.pdbx_seq_one_letter_code
_entity_poly.pdbx_strand_id
1 'polypeptide(L)'
;MIKDIPLSHAPSRPAQQKTMRNLRMFSGLYLLGYVTCHLLNLCLGVLSVDAMDAARPYLSGIWTNGAASYVTLTMLLLHYFVGLWSIYQRPSISGTAQDLVQALSGLTVLPLLATHAIGVSMLQQSGVLVDYVLINRIFWLSNPGIGLTQVVLLSVVWVHGCAGLFMWLRAKRAAAGYLPYLYPLAVAVPVLALIGFAQAGRIVLAEGAGPELIRDPAFVAPIPFGLIKTVTNWVIWLSAGLAVLVLAARGLRNWMAQNVRVTVTTQDIGRIAPLTGQSLLDGFRRADQPHANLCSGRGRCGTCAVRVLDVAGNPPPPASALEQMTLDRINKGDDVRLACQLPLEHGTELTVARVFPPDFAFDSTPAAKPRHDTDEVPA
;
A
#
# COMPACT_ATOMS: atom_id res chain seq x y z
N MET A 1 -22.71 17.12 43.34
CA MET A 1 -21.64 16.13 43.13
C MET A 1 -21.77 15.58 41.71
N ILE A 2 -21.37 16.36 40.71
CA ILE A 2 -21.26 15.90 39.32
C ILE A 2 -19.77 16.10 39.01
N LYS A 3 -19.02 14.99 39.04
CA LYS A 3 -17.61 15.00 38.68
C LYS A 3 -17.50 15.29 37.19
N ASP A 4 -16.70 16.31 36.86
CA ASP A 4 -16.21 16.56 35.51
C ASP A 4 -15.59 15.27 34.95
N ILE A 5 -16.26 14.69 33.96
CA ILE A 5 -15.69 13.61 33.15
C ILE A 5 -14.71 14.29 32.20
N PRO A 6 -13.40 14.00 32.25
CA PRO A 6 -12.46 14.60 31.32
C PRO A 6 -12.79 14.11 29.92
N LEU A 7 -13.26 15.03 29.06
CA LEU A 7 -13.39 14.80 27.64
C LEU A 7 -12.02 14.39 27.11
N SER A 8 -11.92 13.16 26.61
CA SER A 8 -10.70 12.61 26.02
C SER A 8 -10.14 13.59 24.99
N HIS A 9 -8.94 14.11 25.23
CA HIS A 9 -8.25 15.01 24.30
C HIS A 9 -8.13 14.33 22.94
N ALA A 10 -8.88 14.82 21.95
CA ALA A 10 -8.69 14.41 20.57
C ALA A 10 -7.23 14.67 20.19
N PRO A 11 -6.52 13.69 19.60
CA PRO A 11 -5.12 13.86 19.25
C PRO A 11 -4.96 15.05 18.29
N SER A 12 -3.92 15.86 18.50
CA SER A 12 -3.59 16.97 17.60
C SER A 12 -3.45 16.48 16.15
N ARG A 13 -3.85 17.31 15.16
CA ARG A 13 -3.75 16.98 13.72
C ARG A 13 -2.40 16.34 13.31
N PRO A 14 -1.23 16.76 13.86
CA PRO A 14 0.05 16.12 13.54
C PRO A 14 0.20 14.68 14.08
N ALA A 15 -0.33 14.40 15.28
CA ALA A 15 -0.30 13.05 15.85
C ALA A 15 -1.19 12.08 15.05
N GLN A 16 -2.35 12.54 14.57
CA GLN A 16 -3.24 11.76 13.72
C GLN A 16 -2.56 11.33 12.40
N GLN A 17 -1.89 12.27 11.70
CA GLN A 17 -1.19 11.97 10.45
C GLN A 17 -0.06 10.94 10.64
N LYS A 18 0.69 11.03 11.74
CA LYS A 18 1.74 10.06 12.10
C LYS A 18 1.13 8.67 12.32
N THR A 19 0.07 8.59 13.12
CA THR A 19 -0.63 7.32 13.43
C THR A 19 -1.14 6.66 12.16
N MET A 20 -1.83 7.39 11.30
CA MET A 20 -2.36 6.87 10.04
C MET A 20 -1.28 6.34 9.10
N ARG A 21 -0.14 7.06 9.00
CA ARG A 21 1.01 6.62 8.21
C ARG A 21 1.55 5.29 8.73
N ASN A 22 1.67 5.16 10.06
CA ASN A 22 2.18 3.96 10.69
C ASN A 22 1.20 2.79 10.52
N LEU A 23 -0.09 3.00 10.78
CA LEU A 23 -1.13 1.98 10.59
C LEU A 23 -1.13 1.42 9.16
N ARG A 24 -1.07 2.29 8.14
CA ARG A 24 -0.98 1.85 6.74
C ARG A 24 0.27 1.03 6.45
N MET A 25 1.42 1.42 7.02
CA MET A 25 2.69 0.71 6.82
C MET A 25 2.67 -0.66 7.49
N PHE A 26 2.34 -0.72 8.78
CA PHE A 26 2.37 -1.96 9.55
C PHE A 26 1.33 -2.96 9.04
N SER A 27 0.09 -2.53 8.81
CA SER A 27 -0.95 -3.40 8.23
C SER A 27 -0.55 -3.94 6.86
N GLY A 28 0.02 -3.08 5.99
CA GLY A 28 0.45 -3.51 4.65
C GLY A 28 1.60 -4.51 4.68
N LEU A 29 2.60 -4.30 5.55
CA LEU A 29 3.72 -5.24 5.70
C LEU A 29 3.28 -6.56 6.34
N TYR A 30 2.35 -6.51 7.31
CA TYR A 30 1.76 -7.70 7.92
C TYR A 30 1.04 -8.57 6.88
N LEU A 31 0.15 -7.95 6.09
CA LEU A 31 -0.60 -8.64 5.03
C LEU A 31 0.32 -9.16 3.92
N LEU A 32 1.36 -8.41 3.56
CA LEU A 32 2.37 -8.89 2.60
C LEU A 32 3.12 -10.11 3.16
N GLY A 33 3.44 -10.13 4.45
CA GLY A 33 4.03 -11.30 5.12
C GLY A 33 3.11 -12.51 5.01
N TYR A 34 1.84 -12.37 5.40
CA TYR A 34 0.83 -13.42 5.26
C TYR A 34 0.72 -13.95 3.82
N VAL A 35 0.53 -13.05 2.84
CA VAL A 35 0.41 -13.43 1.43
C VAL A 35 1.67 -14.13 0.95
N THR A 36 2.86 -13.65 1.32
CA THR A 36 4.13 -14.29 0.95
C THR A 36 4.22 -15.71 1.48
N CYS A 37 3.91 -15.94 2.77
CA CYS A 37 3.91 -17.29 3.33
C CYS A 37 2.86 -18.19 2.66
N HIS A 38 1.67 -17.65 2.36
CA HIS A 38 0.63 -18.38 1.65
C HIS A 38 1.08 -18.79 0.23
N LEU A 39 1.73 -17.89 -0.52
CA LEU A 39 2.25 -18.21 -1.85
C LEU A 39 3.43 -19.19 -1.80
N LEU A 40 4.33 -19.07 -0.81
CA LEU A 40 5.39 -20.05 -0.60
C LEU A 40 4.83 -21.45 -0.33
N ASN A 41 3.67 -21.54 0.32
CA ASN A 41 2.99 -22.81 0.48
C ASN A 41 2.47 -23.35 -0.86
N LEU A 42 1.89 -22.48 -1.70
CA LEU A 42 1.46 -22.86 -3.05
C LEU A 42 2.62 -23.35 -3.92
N CYS A 43 3.83 -22.81 -3.76
CA CYS A 43 5.02 -23.28 -4.48
C CYS A 43 5.29 -24.78 -4.24
N LEU A 44 4.92 -25.32 -3.08
CA LEU A 44 5.10 -26.74 -2.76
C LEU A 44 4.19 -27.66 -3.58
N GLY A 45 3.17 -27.12 -4.24
CA GLY A 45 2.34 -27.86 -5.18
C GLY A 45 3.11 -28.38 -6.40
N VAL A 46 4.32 -27.85 -6.65
CA VAL A 46 5.26 -28.42 -7.64
C VAL A 46 5.72 -29.83 -7.23
N LEU A 47 5.77 -30.12 -5.94
CA LEU A 47 6.17 -31.41 -5.40
C LEU A 47 4.96 -32.35 -5.27
N SER A 48 3.97 -31.96 -4.48
CA SER A 48 2.72 -32.69 -4.29
C SER A 48 1.69 -31.84 -3.53
N VAL A 49 0.43 -32.25 -3.55
CA VAL A 49 -0.62 -31.63 -2.72
C VAL A 49 -0.35 -31.91 -1.23
N ASP A 50 0.13 -33.12 -0.89
CA ASP A 50 0.51 -33.48 0.48
C ASP A 50 1.61 -32.58 1.04
N ALA A 51 2.57 -32.15 0.22
CA ALA A 51 3.62 -31.22 0.65
C ALA A 51 3.04 -29.85 1.02
N MET A 52 2.03 -29.38 0.29
CA MET A 52 1.32 -28.14 0.62
C MET A 52 0.58 -28.29 1.95
N ASP A 53 -0.12 -29.41 2.16
CA ASP A 53 -0.87 -29.66 3.39
C ASP A 53 0.03 -29.88 4.60
N ALA A 54 1.18 -30.57 4.45
CA ALA A 54 2.18 -30.73 5.49
C ALA A 54 2.81 -29.40 5.93
N ALA A 55 3.05 -28.49 4.98
CA ALA A 55 3.60 -27.16 5.28
C ALA A 55 2.55 -26.15 5.76
N ARG A 56 1.25 -26.42 5.51
CA ARG A 56 0.13 -25.52 5.81
C ARG A 56 0.10 -24.98 7.23
N PRO A 57 0.29 -25.78 8.29
CA PRO A 57 0.28 -25.26 9.66
C PRO A 57 1.33 -24.18 9.91
N TYR A 58 2.48 -24.29 9.26
CA TYR A 58 3.64 -23.41 9.49
C TYR A 58 3.62 -22.16 8.61
N LEU A 59 3.17 -22.29 7.36
CA LEU A 59 3.18 -21.18 6.40
C LEU A 59 1.89 -20.37 6.40
N SER A 60 0.72 -21.02 6.34
CA SER A 60 -0.57 -20.33 6.32
C SER A 60 -1.26 -20.35 7.69
N GLY A 61 -1.16 -21.45 8.42
CA GLY A 61 -1.86 -21.70 9.68
C GLY A 61 -1.50 -20.73 10.79
N ILE A 62 -0.23 -20.31 10.89
CA ILE A 62 0.22 -19.34 11.90
C ILE A 62 -0.49 -17.97 11.79
N TRP A 63 -1.06 -17.65 10.63
CA TRP A 63 -1.74 -16.38 10.38
C TRP A 63 -3.26 -16.49 10.54
N THR A 64 -3.79 -17.72 10.50
CA THR A 64 -5.24 -17.98 10.40
C THR A 64 -5.78 -18.85 11.53
N ASN A 65 -4.96 -19.26 12.49
CA ASN A 65 -5.40 -20.03 13.66
C ASN A 65 -5.81 -19.12 14.83
N GLY A 66 -6.83 -19.53 15.59
CA GLY A 66 -7.25 -18.88 16.84
C GLY A 66 -7.24 -17.34 16.80
N ALA A 67 -6.46 -16.72 17.69
CA ALA A 67 -6.32 -15.27 17.79
C ALA A 67 -5.72 -14.61 16.52
N ALA A 68 -4.83 -15.31 15.80
CA ALA A 68 -4.18 -14.77 14.62
C ALA A 68 -5.18 -14.46 13.49
N SER A 69 -6.26 -15.25 13.38
CA SER A 69 -7.33 -14.99 12.41
C SER A 69 -7.99 -13.61 12.60
N TYR A 70 -8.28 -13.23 13.84
CA TYR A 70 -8.83 -11.92 14.18
C TYR A 70 -7.84 -10.79 13.92
N VAL A 71 -6.55 -11.02 14.19
CA VAL A 71 -5.49 -10.05 13.88
C VAL A 71 -5.38 -9.85 12.37
N THR A 72 -5.35 -10.91 11.57
CA THR A 72 -5.29 -10.84 10.11
C THR A 72 -6.49 -10.10 9.53
N LEU A 73 -7.71 -10.40 10.00
CA LEU A 73 -8.92 -9.68 9.60
C LEU A 73 -8.84 -8.20 9.99
N THR A 74 -8.38 -7.89 11.20
CA THR A 74 -8.22 -6.51 11.67
C THR A 74 -7.21 -5.75 10.82
N MET A 75 -6.07 -6.36 10.50
CA MET A 75 -5.06 -5.76 9.62
C MET A 75 -5.59 -5.52 8.21
N LEU A 76 -6.38 -6.46 7.66
CA LEU A 76 -7.05 -6.30 6.37
C LEU A 76 -8.00 -5.10 6.36
N LEU A 77 -8.89 -5.02 7.35
CA LEU A 77 -9.85 -3.92 7.46
C LEU A 77 -9.16 -2.57 7.67
N LEU A 78 -8.20 -2.50 8.59
CA LEU A 78 -7.40 -1.29 8.83
C LEU A 78 -6.66 -0.85 7.56
N HIS A 79 -6.03 -1.79 6.84
CA HIS A 79 -5.34 -1.48 5.60
C HIS A 79 -6.28 -0.92 4.55
N TYR A 80 -7.45 -1.56 4.38
CA TYR A 80 -8.47 -1.18 3.42
C TYR A 80 -9.01 0.23 3.70
N PHE A 81 -9.51 0.48 4.92
CA PHE A 81 -10.11 1.78 5.25
C PHE A 81 -9.10 2.93 5.26
N VAL A 82 -7.89 2.71 5.77
CA VAL A 82 -6.83 3.74 5.71
C VAL A 82 -6.39 3.97 4.25
N GLY A 83 -6.42 2.93 3.41
CA GLY A 83 -6.21 3.01 1.96
C GLY A 83 -7.25 3.89 1.28
N LEU A 84 -8.54 3.62 1.48
CA LEU A 84 -9.65 4.41 0.96
C LEU A 84 -9.56 5.87 1.39
N TRP A 85 -9.30 6.11 2.68
CA TRP A 85 -9.14 7.45 3.19
C TRP A 85 -7.93 8.19 2.58
N SER A 86 -6.84 7.47 2.29
CA SER A 86 -5.70 8.05 1.57
C SER A 86 -6.04 8.42 0.13
N ILE A 87 -6.94 7.69 -0.54
CA ILE A 87 -7.44 8.03 -1.88
C ILE A 87 -8.31 9.29 -1.79
N TYR A 88 -9.26 9.32 -0.85
CA TYR A 88 -10.15 10.45 -0.61
C TYR A 88 -9.37 11.75 -0.37
N GLN A 89 -8.34 11.72 0.48
CA GLN A 89 -7.61 12.92 0.86
C GLN A 89 -6.78 13.54 -0.28
N ARG A 90 -6.36 12.78 -1.30
CA ARG A 90 -5.40 13.25 -2.31
C ARG A 90 -6.00 14.37 -3.19
N PRO A 91 -5.51 15.62 -3.10
CA PRO A 91 -6.14 16.77 -3.78
C PRO A 91 -6.05 16.69 -5.30
N SER A 92 -4.91 16.26 -5.84
CA SER A 92 -4.68 16.18 -7.28
C SER A 92 -4.74 14.75 -7.82
N ILE A 93 -5.19 14.60 -9.07
CA ILE A 93 -5.13 13.37 -9.87
C ILE A 93 -3.73 13.19 -10.48
N SER A 94 -2.85 14.21 -10.46
CA SER A 94 -1.47 14.11 -10.93
C SER A 94 -0.69 13.05 -10.15
N GLY A 95 -0.55 11.87 -10.73
CA GLY A 95 0.08 10.70 -10.14
C GLY A 95 0.97 10.02 -11.16
N THR A 96 1.91 9.22 -10.67
CA THR A 96 2.70 8.36 -11.55
C THR A 96 1.87 7.14 -11.97
N ALA A 97 2.29 6.42 -13.02
CA ALA A 97 1.69 5.12 -13.36
C ALA A 97 1.66 4.17 -12.15
N GLN A 98 2.66 4.27 -11.27
CA GLN A 98 2.73 3.52 -10.02
C GLN A 98 1.63 3.89 -9.01
N ASP A 99 1.27 5.17 -8.89
CA ASP A 99 0.14 5.61 -8.05
C ASP A 99 -1.18 5.02 -8.58
N LEU A 100 -1.34 4.96 -9.91
CA LEU A 100 -2.51 4.36 -10.55
C LEU A 100 -2.58 2.86 -10.29
N VAL A 101 -1.49 2.12 -10.54
CA VAL A 101 -1.42 0.67 -10.29
C VAL A 101 -1.73 0.38 -8.82
N GLN A 102 -1.15 1.13 -7.88
CA GLN A 102 -1.39 0.92 -6.45
C GLN A 102 -2.85 1.18 -6.05
N ALA A 103 -3.48 2.21 -6.64
CA ALA A 103 -4.89 2.53 -6.38
C ALA A 103 -5.83 1.48 -6.97
N LEU A 104 -5.69 1.17 -8.27
CA LEU A 104 -6.55 0.20 -8.95
C LEU A 104 -6.42 -1.19 -8.33
N SER A 105 -5.20 -1.70 -8.18
CA SER A 105 -4.99 -3.01 -7.54
C SER A 105 -5.58 -3.04 -6.12
N GLY A 106 -5.36 -1.99 -5.31
CA GLY A 106 -5.88 -1.94 -3.94
C GLY A 106 -7.41 -1.95 -3.85
N LEU A 107 -8.10 -1.28 -4.78
CA LEU A 107 -9.57 -1.30 -4.84
C LEU A 107 -10.12 -2.64 -5.34
N THR A 108 -9.37 -3.35 -6.17
CA THR A 108 -9.78 -4.63 -6.76
C THR A 108 -9.50 -5.84 -5.87
N VAL A 109 -8.51 -5.77 -4.95
CA VAL A 109 -8.15 -6.92 -4.08
C VAL A 109 -9.34 -7.43 -3.27
N LEU A 110 -10.11 -6.56 -2.61
CA LEU A 110 -11.21 -6.99 -1.70
C LEU A 110 -12.35 -7.70 -2.44
N PRO A 111 -12.88 -7.17 -3.57
CA PRO A 111 -13.86 -7.89 -4.38
C PRO A 111 -13.37 -9.27 -4.85
N LEU A 112 -12.11 -9.38 -5.31
CA LEU A 112 -11.55 -10.66 -5.75
C LEU A 112 -11.35 -11.63 -4.59
N LEU A 113 -10.87 -11.11 -3.45
CA LEU A 113 -10.57 -11.89 -2.24
C LEU A 113 -11.83 -12.45 -1.59
N ALA A 114 -12.98 -11.77 -1.71
CA ALA A 114 -14.22 -12.13 -1.04
C ALA A 114 -14.60 -13.61 -1.27
N THR A 115 -14.59 -14.06 -2.54
CA THR A 115 -14.96 -15.44 -2.89
C THR A 115 -14.04 -16.47 -2.23
N HIS A 116 -12.75 -16.16 -2.12
CA HIS A 116 -11.76 -17.05 -1.50
C HIS A 116 -11.86 -17.04 0.02
N ALA A 117 -11.72 -15.86 0.63
CA ALA A 117 -11.62 -15.72 2.08
C ALA A 117 -12.93 -16.12 2.78
N ILE A 118 -14.08 -15.71 2.23
CA ILE A 118 -15.39 -16.03 2.82
C ILE A 118 -15.70 -17.51 2.60
N GLY A 119 -15.46 -18.03 1.40
CA GLY A 119 -15.68 -19.43 1.07
C GLY A 119 -14.89 -20.37 1.99
N VAL A 120 -13.57 -20.18 2.08
CA VAL A 120 -12.68 -20.98 2.95
C VAL A 120 -13.10 -20.86 4.42
N SER A 121 -13.28 -19.62 4.91
CA SER A 121 -13.58 -19.36 6.32
C SER A 121 -14.93 -19.96 6.75
N MET A 122 -15.99 -19.75 5.96
CA MET A 122 -17.32 -20.24 6.31
C MET A 122 -17.48 -21.75 6.14
N LEU A 123 -16.78 -22.37 5.18
CA LEU A 123 -16.69 -23.83 5.09
C LEU A 123 -16.04 -24.40 6.34
N GLN A 124 -14.90 -23.84 6.75
CA GLN A 124 -14.18 -24.27 7.95
C GLN A 124 -15.03 -24.09 9.22
N GLN A 125 -15.73 -22.95 9.36
CA GLN A 125 -16.66 -22.71 10.47
C GLN A 125 -17.87 -23.66 10.48
N SER A 126 -18.18 -24.29 9.33
CA SER A 126 -19.25 -25.30 9.21
C SER A 126 -18.75 -26.72 9.53
N GLY A 127 -17.53 -26.85 10.08
CA GLY A 127 -16.91 -28.12 10.43
C GLY A 127 -16.31 -28.87 9.24
N VAL A 128 -16.16 -28.23 8.06
CA VAL A 128 -15.50 -28.85 6.91
C VAL A 128 -13.99 -28.79 7.12
N LEU A 129 -13.30 -29.93 6.95
CA LEU A 129 -11.85 -29.96 6.89
C LEU A 129 -11.40 -29.31 5.56
N VAL A 130 -10.94 -28.07 5.63
CA VAL A 130 -10.46 -27.35 4.45
C VAL A 130 -8.94 -27.51 4.32
N ASP A 131 -8.54 -28.32 3.34
CA ASP A 131 -7.16 -28.61 2.95
C ASP A 131 -6.92 -28.25 1.47
N TYR A 132 -5.68 -28.40 1.00
CA TYR A 132 -5.35 -28.10 -0.39
C TYR A 132 -5.95 -29.10 -1.37
N VAL A 133 -6.12 -30.36 -0.98
CA VAL A 133 -6.81 -31.38 -1.80
C VAL A 133 -8.23 -30.91 -2.13
N LEU A 134 -9.04 -30.59 -1.12
CA LEU A 134 -10.42 -30.15 -1.28
C LEU A 134 -10.49 -28.88 -2.12
N ILE A 135 -9.68 -27.86 -1.81
CA ILE A 135 -9.72 -26.59 -2.53
C ILE A 135 -9.30 -26.75 -3.99
N ASN A 136 -8.28 -27.56 -4.29
CA ASN A 136 -7.90 -27.83 -5.67
C ASN A 136 -9.00 -28.60 -6.42
N ARG A 137 -9.65 -29.59 -5.81
CA ARG A 137 -10.80 -30.27 -6.44
C ARG A 137 -11.96 -29.30 -6.70
N ILE A 138 -12.30 -28.42 -5.76
CA ILE A 138 -13.33 -27.40 -5.95
C ILE A 138 -12.98 -26.49 -7.14
N PHE A 139 -11.74 -26.02 -7.23
CA PHE A 139 -11.34 -25.10 -8.30
C PHE A 139 -11.19 -25.79 -9.65
N TRP A 140 -10.56 -26.96 -9.74
CA TRP A 140 -10.26 -27.58 -11.03
C TRP A 140 -11.39 -28.45 -11.57
N LEU A 141 -12.16 -29.13 -10.71
CA LEU A 141 -13.20 -30.08 -11.15
C LEU A 141 -14.61 -29.50 -11.09
N SER A 142 -14.93 -28.69 -10.07
CA SER A 142 -16.31 -28.21 -9.87
C SER A 142 -16.56 -26.78 -10.32
N ASN A 143 -15.60 -25.87 -10.09
CA ASN A 143 -15.76 -24.43 -10.32
C ASN A 143 -14.50 -23.81 -10.95
N PRO A 144 -14.12 -24.20 -12.19
CA PRO A 144 -12.94 -23.66 -12.89
C PRO A 144 -12.94 -22.14 -13.03
N GLY A 145 -14.11 -21.50 -13.15
CA GLY A 145 -14.23 -20.04 -13.15
C GLY A 145 -13.80 -19.38 -11.82
N ILE A 146 -14.09 -20.02 -10.68
CA ILE A 146 -13.61 -19.55 -9.37
C ILE A 146 -12.10 -19.76 -9.25
N GLY A 147 -11.59 -20.89 -9.76
CA GLY A 147 -10.14 -21.14 -9.85
C GLY A 147 -9.41 -20.07 -10.65
N LEU A 148 -9.94 -19.69 -11.83
CA LEU A 148 -9.39 -18.59 -12.63
C LEU A 148 -9.43 -17.25 -11.88
N THR A 149 -10.51 -16.97 -11.16
CA THR A 149 -10.60 -15.80 -10.28
C THR A 149 -9.46 -15.78 -9.26
N GLN A 150 -9.03 -16.94 -8.74
CA GLN A 150 -7.90 -17.02 -7.79
C GLN A 150 -6.55 -16.72 -8.43
N VAL A 151 -6.35 -17.12 -9.69
CA VAL A 151 -5.16 -16.75 -10.47
C VAL A 151 -5.08 -15.23 -10.65
N VAL A 152 -6.22 -14.60 -10.96
CA VAL A 152 -6.31 -13.13 -11.06
C VAL A 152 -6.08 -12.47 -9.70
N LEU A 153 -6.72 -12.95 -8.64
CA LEU A 153 -6.53 -12.45 -7.27
C LEU A 153 -5.04 -12.49 -6.87
N LEU A 154 -4.38 -13.63 -7.05
CA LEU A 154 -2.96 -13.81 -6.75
C LEU A 154 -2.12 -12.75 -7.46
N SER A 155 -2.35 -12.58 -8.76
CA SER A 155 -1.62 -11.60 -9.57
C SER A 155 -1.83 -10.17 -9.07
N VAL A 156 -3.08 -9.79 -8.80
CA VAL A 156 -3.45 -8.44 -8.34
C VAL A 156 -2.91 -8.15 -6.94
N VAL A 157 -3.08 -9.07 -5.98
CA VAL A 157 -2.63 -8.87 -4.60
C VAL A 157 -1.10 -8.84 -4.50
N TRP A 158 -0.41 -9.65 -5.31
CA TRP A 158 1.05 -9.64 -5.35
C TRP A 158 1.60 -8.35 -5.95
N VAL A 159 1.06 -7.91 -7.10
CA VAL A 159 1.43 -6.61 -7.70
C VAL A 159 1.15 -5.46 -6.73
N HIS A 160 0.00 -5.47 -6.04
CA HIS A 160 -0.33 -4.49 -5.02
C HIS A 160 0.71 -4.45 -3.89
N GLY A 161 1.04 -5.62 -3.35
CA GLY A 161 2.03 -5.80 -2.28
C GLY A 161 3.43 -5.34 -2.68
N CYS A 162 3.93 -5.80 -3.83
CA CYS A 162 5.23 -5.42 -4.38
C CYS A 162 5.30 -3.91 -4.67
N ALA A 163 4.27 -3.32 -5.28
CA ALA A 163 4.22 -1.88 -5.52
C ALA A 163 4.28 -1.08 -4.21
N GLY A 164 3.57 -1.53 -3.17
CA GLY A 164 3.61 -0.96 -1.82
C GLY A 164 4.99 -1.06 -1.17
N LEU A 165 5.60 -2.25 -1.20
CA LEU A 165 6.92 -2.52 -0.63
C LEU A 165 7.99 -1.70 -1.34
N PHE A 166 8.01 -1.70 -2.68
CA PHE A 166 8.97 -0.94 -3.47
C PHE A 166 8.89 0.56 -3.16
N MET A 167 7.68 1.13 -3.04
CA MET A 167 7.51 2.53 -2.64
C MET A 167 8.02 2.85 -1.23
N TRP A 168 7.95 1.88 -0.32
CA TRP A 168 8.47 2.05 1.02
C TRP A 168 10.00 1.94 1.07
N LEU A 169 10.57 0.98 0.33
CA LEU A 169 12.01 0.75 0.26
C LEU A 169 12.73 1.88 -0.48
N ARG A 170 12.26 2.31 -1.66
CA ARG A 170 12.93 3.34 -2.48
C ARG A 170 13.10 4.70 -1.77
N ALA A 171 12.41 4.92 -0.66
CA ALA A 171 12.58 6.11 0.17
C ALA A 171 13.77 6.01 1.15
N LYS A 172 14.44 4.86 1.22
CA LYS A 172 15.54 4.53 2.14
C LYS A 172 16.83 4.35 1.34
N ARG A 173 17.92 5.00 1.79
CA ARG A 173 19.27 4.81 1.21
C ARG A 173 19.70 3.34 1.19
N ALA A 174 19.44 2.62 2.28
CA ALA A 174 19.80 1.21 2.41
C ALA A 174 19.08 0.28 1.41
N ALA A 175 18.02 0.74 0.74
CA ALA A 175 17.28 -0.11 -0.19
C ALA A 175 18.12 -0.59 -1.39
N ALA A 176 19.10 0.19 -1.84
CA ALA A 176 19.98 -0.18 -2.95
C ALA A 176 20.66 -1.55 -2.72
N GLY A 177 21.04 -1.86 -1.47
CA GLY A 177 21.67 -3.14 -1.14
C GLY A 177 20.73 -4.34 -1.13
N TYR A 178 19.41 -4.14 -0.97
CA TYR A 178 18.43 -5.24 -0.88
C TYR A 178 17.68 -5.49 -2.18
N LEU A 179 17.54 -4.47 -3.04
CA LEU A 179 16.81 -4.57 -4.30
C LEU A 179 17.27 -5.71 -5.22
N PRO A 180 18.59 -6.00 -5.37
CA PRO A 180 19.05 -7.12 -6.21
C PRO A 180 18.52 -8.49 -5.79
N TYR A 181 18.21 -8.68 -4.51
CA TYR A 181 17.65 -9.93 -3.99
C TYR A 181 16.12 -9.95 -4.03
N LEU A 182 15.49 -8.79 -3.79
CA LEU A 182 14.04 -8.67 -3.77
C LEU A 182 13.43 -8.77 -5.18
N TYR A 183 14.10 -8.28 -6.22
CA TYR A 183 13.58 -8.33 -7.58
C TYR A 183 13.40 -9.78 -8.10
N PRO A 184 14.41 -10.68 -8.03
CA PRO A 184 14.22 -12.07 -8.39
C PRO A 184 13.12 -12.75 -7.58
N LEU A 185 13.05 -12.52 -6.27
CA LEU A 185 12.01 -13.09 -5.42
C LEU A 185 10.61 -12.59 -5.77
N ALA A 186 10.47 -11.30 -6.10
CA ALA A 186 9.21 -10.70 -6.54
C ALA A 186 8.67 -11.35 -7.83
N VAL A 187 9.52 -11.96 -8.65
CA VAL A 187 9.12 -12.71 -9.84
C VAL A 187 8.97 -14.19 -9.55
N ALA A 188 9.95 -14.80 -8.87
CA ALA A 188 10.01 -16.24 -8.65
C ALA A 188 8.83 -16.76 -7.80
N VAL A 189 8.48 -16.05 -6.71
CA VAL A 189 7.42 -16.49 -5.79
C VAL A 189 6.06 -16.66 -6.47
N PRO A 190 5.48 -15.65 -7.16
CA PRO A 190 4.17 -15.81 -7.80
C PRO A 190 4.22 -16.80 -8.97
N VAL A 191 5.33 -16.88 -9.71
CA VAL A 191 5.48 -17.83 -10.82
C VAL A 191 5.48 -19.26 -10.30
N LEU A 192 6.29 -19.57 -9.28
CA LEU A 192 6.34 -20.90 -8.67
C LEU A 192 5.02 -21.25 -7.98
N ALA A 193 4.33 -20.29 -7.35
CA ALA A 193 3.01 -20.50 -6.76
C ALA A 193 1.96 -20.87 -7.82
N LEU A 194 1.95 -20.17 -8.97
CA LEU A 194 1.03 -20.47 -10.08
C LEU A 194 1.34 -21.83 -10.73
N ILE A 195 2.63 -22.15 -10.92
CA ILE A 195 3.04 -23.48 -11.40
C ILE A 195 2.61 -24.53 -10.39
N GLY A 196 2.85 -24.33 -9.09
CA GLY A 196 2.44 -25.26 -8.05
C GLY A 196 0.93 -25.48 -8.00
N PHE A 197 0.14 -24.43 -8.14
CA PHE A 197 -1.32 -24.52 -8.27
C PHE A 197 -1.76 -25.30 -9.52
N ALA A 198 -1.14 -25.05 -10.67
CA ALA A 198 -1.40 -25.80 -11.89
C ALA A 198 -1.01 -27.28 -11.76
N GLN A 199 0.12 -27.56 -11.12
CA GLN A 199 0.61 -28.92 -10.87
C GLN A 199 -0.34 -29.71 -9.96
N ALA A 200 -0.74 -29.13 -8.83
CA ALA A 200 -1.79 -29.69 -7.97
C ALA A 200 -3.09 -29.95 -8.73
N GLY A 201 -3.48 -29.02 -9.61
CA GLY A 201 -4.61 -29.18 -10.53
C GLY A 201 -4.51 -30.40 -11.44
N ARG A 202 -3.35 -30.62 -12.07
CA ARG A 202 -3.12 -31.80 -12.92
C ARG A 202 -3.26 -33.11 -12.15
N ILE A 203 -2.77 -33.16 -10.91
CA ILE A 203 -2.86 -34.35 -10.05
C ILE A 203 -4.33 -34.67 -9.77
N VAL A 204 -5.11 -33.70 -9.29
CA VAL A 204 -6.54 -33.94 -8.96
C VAL A 204 -7.40 -34.21 -10.21
N LEU A 205 -7.06 -33.63 -11.36
CA LEU A 205 -7.72 -33.92 -12.64
C LEU A 205 -7.44 -35.34 -13.13
N ALA A 206 -6.22 -35.84 -12.95
CA ALA A 206 -5.84 -37.20 -13.34
C ALA A 206 -6.54 -38.25 -12.48
N GLU A 207 -6.74 -37.97 -11.19
CA GLU A 207 -7.51 -38.83 -10.29
C GLU A 207 -9.02 -38.82 -10.62
N GLY A 208 -9.55 -37.70 -11.12
CA GLY A 208 -10.93 -37.57 -11.60
C GLY A 208 -12.02 -37.61 -10.51
N ALA A 209 -11.67 -37.92 -9.26
CA ALA A 209 -12.61 -37.89 -8.15
C ALA A 209 -13.01 -36.45 -7.79
N GLY A 210 -14.31 -36.17 -7.78
CA GLY A 210 -14.86 -34.88 -7.37
C GLY A 210 -14.52 -34.48 -5.93
N PRO A 211 -14.78 -33.23 -5.52
CA PRO A 211 -14.52 -32.79 -4.15
C PRO A 211 -15.37 -33.57 -3.14
N GLU A 212 -14.70 -34.16 -2.15
CA GLU A 212 -15.35 -34.82 -1.01
C GLU A 212 -15.26 -33.91 0.22
N LEU A 213 -16.42 -33.52 0.77
CA LEU A 213 -16.49 -32.66 1.94
C LEU A 213 -16.40 -33.51 3.20
N ILE A 214 -15.17 -33.72 3.69
CA ILE A 214 -14.93 -34.37 4.98
C ILE A 214 -15.36 -33.40 6.09
N ARG A 215 -16.28 -33.84 6.95
CA ARG A 215 -16.85 -33.02 8.03
C ARG A 215 -16.53 -33.60 9.40
N ASP A 216 -16.25 -32.73 10.35
CA ASP A 216 -16.21 -33.06 11.77
C ASP A 216 -17.60 -33.53 12.23
N PRO A 217 -17.74 -34.76 12.77
CA PRO A 217 -19.00 -35.29 13.27
C PRO A 217 -19.68 -34.43 14.33
N ALA A 218 -18.92 -33.57 15.04
CA ALA A 218 -19.48 -32.62 16.00
C ALA A 218 -20.37 -31.54 15.37
N PHE A 219 -20.29 -31.33 14.05
CA PHE A 219 -21.06 -30.32 13.33
C PHE A 219 -22.22 -30.94 12.53
N VAL A 220 -23.42 -30.90 13.13
CA VAL A 220 -24.61 -31.58 12.58
C VAL A 220 -25.41 -30.71 11.60
N ALA A 221 -25.26 -29.38 11.65
CA ALA A 221 -25.99 -28.46 10.79
C ALA A 221 -25.59 -28.60 9.31
N PRO A 222 -26.49 -28.37 8.33
CA PRO A 222 -26.14 -28.36 6.92
C PRO A 222 -25.18 -27.22 6.58
N ILE A 223 -24.31 -27.42 5.59
CA ILE A 223 -23.40 -26.38 5.11
C ILE A 223 -24.24 -25.26 4.46
N PRO A 224 -24.12 -24.01 4.92
CA PRO A 224 -25.03 -22.94 4.50
C PRO A 224 -24.57 -22.28 3.19
N PHE A 225 -24.48 -23.04 2.09
CA PHE A 225 -23.98 -22.54 0.80
C PHE A 225 -24.71 -21.28 0.30
N GLY A 226 -26.02 -21.19 0.53
CA GLY A 226 -26.81 -20.00 0.19
C GLY A 226 -26.35 -18.75 0.97
N LEU A 227 -26.05 -18.90 2.26
CA LEU A 227 -25.51 -17.82 3.09
C LEU A 227 -24.09 -17.46 2.66
N ILE A 228 -23.22 -18.44 2.37
CA ILE A 228 -21.86 -18.20 1.87
C ILE A 228 -21.91 -17.34 0.60
N LYS A 229 -22.76 -17.70 -0.36
CA LYS A 229 -22.96 -16.93 -1.61
C LYS A 229 -23.48 -15.52 -1.31
N THR A 230 -24.44 -15.41 -0.40
CA THR A 230 -25.05 -14.13 -0.02
C THR A 230 -24.02 -13.19 0.61
N VAL A 231 -23.29 -13.66 1.63
CA VAL A 231 -22.23 -12.89 2.31
C VAL A 231 -21.12 -12.52 1.33
N THR A 232 -20.71 -13.45 0.47
CA THR A 232 -19.72 -13.19 -0.58
C THR A 232 -20.16 -12.05 -1.49
N ASN A 233 -21.37 -12.11 -2.02
CA ASN A 233 -21.92 -11.06 -2.88
C ASN A 233 -22.03 -9.71 -2.15
N TRP A 234 -22.47 -9.71 -0.88
CA TRP A 234 -22.52 -8.49 -0.08
C TRP A 234 -21.15 -7.85 0.07
N VAL A 235 -20.11 -8.63 0.38
CA VAL A 235 -18.74 -8.09 0.52
C VAL A 235 -18.20 -7.56 -0.80
N ILE A 236 -18.45 -8.26 -1.92
CA ILE A 236 -18.08 -7.78 -3.27
C ILE A 236 -18.74 -6.43 -3.56
N TRP A 237 -20.07 -6.35 -3.47
CA TRP A 237 -20.80 -5.14 -3.84
C TRP A 237 -20.58 -3.99 -2.86
N LEU A 238 -20.46 -4.26 -1.55
CA LEU A 238 -20.16 -3.24 -0.55
C LEU A 238 -18.76 -2.65 -0.75
N SER A 239 -17.75 -3.49 -0.98
CA SER A 239 -16.39 -3.01 -1.21
C SER A 239 -16.28 -2.20 -2.51
N ALA A 240 -16.87 -2.68 -3.61
CA ALA A 240 -16.95 -1.93 -4.87
C ALA A 240 -17.75 -0.62 -4.72
N GLY A 241 -18.89 -0.65 -4.03
CA GLY A 241 -19.72 0.52 -3.76
C GLY A 241 -19.00 1.58 -2.94
N LEU A 242 -18.27 1.18 -1.89
CA LEU A 242 -17.44 2.07 -1.10
C LEU A 242 -16.31 2.70 -1.93
N ALA A 243 -15.68 1.93 -2.83
CA ALA A 243 -14.67 2.45 -3.74
C ALA A 243 -15.23 3.55 -4.65
N VAL A 244 -16.39 3.30 -5.28
CA VAL A 244 -17.08 4.28 -6.14
C VAL A 244 -17.48 5.50 -5.33
N LEU A 245 -18.05 5.33 -4.13
CA LEU A 245 -18.47 6.41 -3.26
C LEU A 245 -17.28 7.31 -2.87
N VAL A 246 -16.14 6.71 -2.51
CA VAL A 246 -14.92 7.46 -2.16
C VAL A 246 -14.39 8.27 -3.34
N LEU A 247 -14.40 7.69 -4.54
CA LEU A 247 -13.97 8.38 -5.76
C LEU A 247 -14.93 9.52 -6.12
N ALA A 248 -16.24 9.30 -6.01
CA ALA A 248 -17.27 10.31 -6.24
C ALA A 248 -17.17 11.46 -5.22
N ALA A 249 -17.06 11.14 -3.93
CA ALA A 249 -16.89 12.11 -2.85
C ALA A 249 -15.60 12.93 -3.02
N ARG A 250 -14.51 12.30 -3.45
CA ARG A 250 -13.26 12.99 -3.79
C ARG A 250 -13.46 13.94 -4.97
N GLY A 251 -14.11 13.48 -6.04
CA GLY A 251 -14.41 14.29 -7.22
C GLY A 251 -15.25 15.52 -6.86
N LEU A 252 -16.32 15.31 -6.09
CA LEU A 252 -17.21 16.37 -5.61
C LEU A 252 -16.46 17.38 -4.73
N ARG A 253 -15.68 16.91 -3.74
CA ARG A 253 -14.86 17.76 -2.87
C ARG A 253 -13.91 18.63 -3.69
N ASN A 254 -13.21 18.04 -4.65
CA ASN A 254 -12.24 18.75 -5.48
C ASN A 254 -12.91 19.75 -6.43
N TRP A 255 -14.12 19.45 -6.92
CA TRP A 255 -14.92 20.36 -7.73
C TRP A 255 -15.42 21.56 -6.91
N MET A 256 -15.84 21.34 -5.67
CA MET A 256 -16.29 22.40 -4.76
C MET A 256 -15.17 23.31 -4.24
N ALA A 257 -13.90 22.89 -4.29
CA ALA A 257 -12.79 23.59 -3.65
C ALA A 257 -12.42 24.96 -4.27
N GLN A 258 -13.09 25.40 -5.34
CA GLN A 258 -12.91 26.73 -5.99
C GLN A 258 -11.43 27.15 -6.13
N ASN A 259 -10.59 26.25 -6.65
CA ASN A 259 -9.15 26.45 -6.60
C ASN A 259 -8.70 27.66 -7.45
N VAL A 260 -7.92 28.56 -6.85
CA VAL A 260 -7.37 29.76 -7.50
C VAL A 260 -5.91 29.51 -7.89
N ARG A 261 -5.43 30.17 -8.95
CA ARG A 261 -4.00 30.10 -9.32
C ARG A 261 -3.14 30.91 -8.36
N VAL A 262 -1.99 30.36 -8.03
CA VAL A 262 -0.99 30.93 -7.12
C VAL A 262 0.31 31.10 -7.90
N THR A 263 1.00 32.22 -7.76
CA THR A 263 2.27 32.48 -8.45
C THR A 263 3.42 31.87 -7.65
N VAL A 264 4.19 30.97 -8.26
CA VAL A 264 5.45 30.48 -7.69
C VAL A 264 6.57 30.69 -8.70
N THR A 265 7.63 31.36 -8.28
CA THR A 265 8.83 31.59 -9.08
C THR A 265 9.91 30.59 -8.68
N THR A 266 10.39 29.81 -9.64
CA THR A 266 11.55 28.94 -9.45
C THR A 266 12.78 29.65 -9.97
N GLN A 267 13.89 29.61 -9.22
CA GLN A 267 15.15 30.19 -9.71
C GLN A 267 15.66 29.49 -10.98
N ASP A 268 15.41 28.19 -11.10
CA ASP A 268 16.03 27.38 -12.16
C ASP A 268 15.24 27.40 -13.49
N ILE A 269 13.90 27.50 -13.45
CA ILE A 269 13.04 27.26 -14.64
C ILE A 269 11.96 28.36 -14.81
N GLY A 270 11.93 29.37 -13.94
CA GLY A 270 10.98 30.48 -14.02
C GLY A 270 9.64 30.20 -13.33
N ARG A 271 8.58 30.86 -13.80
CA ARG A 271 7.28 30.93 -13.10
C ARG A 271 6.36 29.75 -13.40
N ILE A 272 5.72 29.23 -12.37
CA ILE A 272 4.62 28.27 -12.45
C ILE A 272 3.37 28.85 -11.77
N ALA A 273 2.19 28.38 -12.21
CA ALA A 273 0.90 28.80 -11.68
C ALA A 273 0.10 27.62 -11.08
N PRO A 274 0.57 27.00 -9.98
CA PRO A 274 -0.17 25.96 -9.26
C PRO A 274 -1.55 26.45 -8.78
N LEU A 275 -2.41 25.50 -8.44
CA LEU A 275 -3.72 25.80 -7.86
C LEU A 275 -3.68 25.71 -6.33
N THR A 276 -4.49 26.53 -5.64
CA THR A 276 -4.71 26.41 -4.20
C THR A 276 -5.20 25.01 -3.84
N GLY A 277 -4.89 24.55 -2.62
CA GLY A 277 -5.23 23.21 -2.15
C GLY A 277 -4.37 22.07 -2.73
N GLN A 278 -3.46 22.38 -3.66
CA GLN A 278 -2.43 21.44 -4.12
C GLN A 278 -1.13 21.61 -3.34
N SER A 279 -0.28 20.57 -3.38
CA SER A 279 1.10 20.72 -2.94
C SER A 279 1.92 21.44 -4.02
N LEU A 280 3.01 22.10 -3.62
CA LEU A 280 3.96 22.68 -4.58
C LEU A 280 4.48 21.63 -5.59
N LEU A 281 4.66 20.37 -5.17
CA LEU A 281 5.06 19.27 -6.06
C LEU A 281 4.01 18.99 -7.15
N ASP A 282 2.71 19.09 -6.83
CA ASP A 282 1.65 18.96 -7.82
C ASP A 282 1.69 20.13 -8.82
N GLY A 283 2.07 21.32 -8.35
CA GLY A 283 2.40 22.47 -9.18
C GLY A 283 3.48 22.19 -10.21
N PHE A 284 4.63 21.68 -9.76
CA PHE A 284 5.72 21.26 -10.66
C PHE A 284 5.24 20.24 -11.70
N ARG A 285 4.50 19.22 -11.27
CA ARG A 285 3.94 18.21 -12.19
C ARG A 285 2.98 18.80 -13.21
N ARG A 286 2.11 19.72 -12.79
CA ARG A 286 1.13 20.36 -13.68
C ARG A 286 1.80 21.26 -14.72
N ALA A 287 2.92 21.87 -14.36
CA ALA A 287 3.74 22.70 -15.25
C ALA A 287 4.77 21.87 -16.05
N ASP A 288 4.71 20.54 -15.99
CA ASP A 288 5.68 19.62 -16.59
C ASP A 288 7.14 19.95 -16.24
N GLN A 289 7.38 20.43 -15.03
CA GLN A 289 8.71 20.72 -14.50
C GLN A 289 9.25 19.51 -13.74
N PRO A 290 10.31 18.83 -14.21
CA PRO A 290 10.88 17.67 -13.54
C PRO A 290 11.42 18.06 -12.16
N HIS A 291 10.99 17.36 -11.11
CA HIS A 291 11.43 17.62 -9.73
C HIS A 291 11.59 16.33 -8.96
N ALA A 292 12.73 16.15 -8.27
CA ALA A 292 13.04 14.91 -7.59
C ALA A 292 11.99 14.55 -6.53
N ASN A 293 11.46 13.33 -6.58
CA ASN A 293 10.37 12.91 -5.70
C ASN A 293 10.32 11.39 -5.49
N LEU A 294 11.41 10.77 -5.01
CA LEU A 294 11.53 9.30 -4.92
C LEU A 294 10.35 8.63 -4.20
N CYS A 295 9.81 9.22 -3.13
CA CYS A 295 8.64 8.67 -2.45
C CYS A 295 7.28 9.00 -3.10
N SER A 296 7.26 9.49 -4.35
CA SER A 296 6.09 9.96 -5.10
C SER A 296 5.24 11.00 -4.36
N GLY A 297 5.88 11.87 -3.58
CA GLY A 297 5.21 12.97 -2.87
C GLY A 297 4.57 12.60 -1.52
N ARG A 298 5.06 11.55 -0.85
CA ARG A 298 4.52 11.04 0.43
C ARG A 298 5.23 11.58 1.67
N GLY A 299 6.09 12.59 1.52
CA GLY A 299 6.86 13.17 2.63
C GLY A 299 7.79 12.17 3.34
N ARG A 300 8.39 11.21 2.61
CA ARG A 300 9.23 10.14 3.21
C ARG A 300 10.70 10.16 2.81
N CYS A 301 11.03 10.64 1.61
CA CYS A 301 12.41 10.57 1.09
C CYS A 301 13.20 11.86 1.30
N GLY A 302 12.53 13.02 1.40
CA GLY A 302 13.18 14.34 1.48
C GLY A 302 13.72 14.89 0.15
N THR A 303 13.73 14.11 -0.92
CA THR A 303 14.34 14.51 -2.21
C THR A 303 13.58 15.62 -2.94
N CYS A 304 12.32 15.86 -2.58
CA CYS A 304 11.54 16.97 -3.12
C CYS A 304 11.79 18.29 -2.38
N ALA A 305 12.82 18.35 -1.53
CA ALA A 305 13.15 19.54 -0.77
C ALA A 305 13.38 20.75 -1.70
N VAL A 306 12.80 21.87 -1.27
CA VAL A 306 12.97 23.19 -1.88
C VAL A 306 13.42 24.15 -0.80
N ARG A 307 14.31 25.07 -1.17
CA ARG A 307 14.70 26.20 -0.33
C ARG A 307 13.71 27.34 -0.61
N VAL A 308 13.09 27.87 0.44
CA VAL A 308 12.19 29.02 0.35
C VAL A 308 13.06 30.27 0.46
N LEU A 309 13.14 31.05 -0.61
CA LEU A 309 14.03 32.19 -0.74
C LEU A 309 13.32 33.50 -0.41
N ASP A 310 12.07 33.61 -0.87
CA ASP A 310 11.25 34.77 -0.62
C ASP A 310 9.77 34.36 -0.53
N VAL A 311 9.03 35.08 0.29
CA VAL A 311 7.60 34.87 0.54
C VAL A 311 6.93 36.23 0.52
N ALA A 312 6.03 36.43 -0.43
CA ALA A 312 5.17 37.61 -0.49
C ALA A 312 3.71 37.23 -0.23
N GLY A 313 2.95 38.16 0.34
CA GLY A 313 1.56 37.93 0.74
C GLY A 313 1.42 36.99 1.93
N ASN A 314 0.53 36.01 1.84
CA ASN A 314 0.25 35.09 2.95
C ASN A 314 1.33 34.02 3.08
N PRO A 315 2.01 33.89 4.24
CA PRO A 315 3.01 32.87 4.43
C PRO A 315 2.40 31.47 4.40
N PRO A 316 3.12 30.46 3.87
CA PRO A 316 2.63 29.10 3.89
C PRO A 316 2.52 28.60 5.34
N PRO A 317 1.60 27.69 5.63
CA PRO A 317 1.44 27.15 6.98
C PRO A 317 2.72 26.44 7.46
N PRO A 318 2.92 26.36 8.79
CA PRO A 318 4.10 25.73 9.36
C PRO A 318 4.24 24.26 8.91
N ALA A 319 5.46 23.75 8.97
CA ALA A 319 5.73 22.37 8.60
C ALA A 319 4.89 21.40 9.44
N SER A 320 4.24 20.44 8.77
CA SER A 320 3.55 19.37 9.49
C SER A 320 4.56 18.53 10.28
N ALA A 321 4.17 17.87 11.37
CA ALA A 321 5.11 16.99 12.09
C ALA A 321 5.70 15.88 11.19
N LEU A 322 4.95 15.46 10.16
CA LEU A 322 5.42 14.52 9.16
C LEU A 322 6.57 15.10 8.30
N GLU A 323 6.39 16.35 7.87
CA GLU A 323 7.40 17.12 7.14
C GLU A 323 8.63 17.32 8.02
N GLN A 324 8.44 17.78 9.26
CA GLN A 324 9.53 18.06 10.20
C GLN A 324 10.42 16.84 10.43
N MET A 325 9.85 15.67 10.70
CA MET A 325 10.63 14.42 10.85
C MET A 325 11.55 14.11 9.66
N THR A 326 11.13 14.51 8.46
CA THR A 326 11.92 14.29 7.25
C THR A 326 12.96 15.40 7.08
N LEU A 327 12.60 16.65 7.40
CA LEU A 327 13.51 17.80 7.39
C LEU A 327 14.67 17.59 8.38
N ASP A 328 14.37 17.21 9.63
CA ASP A 328 15.35 16.91 10.67
C ASP A 328 16.36 15.84 10.20
N ARG A 329 15.88 14.84 9.44
CA ARG A 329 16.71 13.75 8.94
C ARG A 329 17.60 14.15 7.75
N ILE A 330 17.14 15.05 6.88
CA ILE A 330 17.96 15.51 5.74
C ILE A 330 18.93 16.63 6.14
N ASN A 331 18.61 17.39 7.20
CA ASN A 331 19.41 18.44 7.80
C ASN A 331 20.02 19.42 6.77
N LYS A 332 19.15 20.21 6.10
CA LYS A 332 19.52 21.11 4.98
C LYS A 332 19.29 22.61 5.26
N GLY A 333 19.00 22.97 6.51
CA GLY A 333 18.68 24.33 6.96
C GLY A 333 17.20 24.53 7.24
N ASP A 334 16.88 25.59 7.99
CA ASP A 334 15.54 25.91 8.48
C ASP A 334 14.63 26.56 7.40
N ASP A 335 15.25 27.08 6.34
CA ASP A 335 14.60 27.65 5.16
C ASP A 335 14.21 26.59 4.11
N VAL A 336 14.33 25.30 4.45
CA VAL A 336 13.99 24.18 3.56
C VAL A 336 12.62 23.60 3.90
N ARG A 337 11.78 23.46 2.88
CA ARG A 337 10.47 22.80 2.95
C ARG A 337 10.40 21.64 1.97
N LEU A 338 9.48 20.70 2.21
CA LEU A 338 9.22 19.63 1.24
C LEU A 338 8.15 20.08 0.26
N ALA A 339 8.48 20.18 -1.03
CA ALA A 339 7.50 20.58 -2.04
C ALA A 339 6.22 19.71 -2.04
N CYS A 340 6.32 18.43 -1.67
CA CYS A 340 5.16 17.54 -1.59
C CYS A 340 4.30 17.70 -0.32
N GLN A 341 4.77 18.44 0.68
CA GLN A 341 4.04 18.71 1.93
C GLN A 341 3.71 20.20 2.11
N LEU A 342 4.25 21.07 1.25
CA LEU A 342 3.99 22.51 1.26
C LEU A 342 2.66 22.80 0.53
N PRO A 343 1.55 23.08 1.24
CA PRO A 343 0.31 23.48 0.60
C PRO A 343 0.40 24.93 0.13
N LEU A 344 -0.38 25.26 -0.90
CA LEU A 344 -0.49 26.61 -1.41
C LEU A 344 -1.87 27.19 -1.07
N GLU A 345 -1.84 28.34 -0.40
CA GLU A 345 -3.02 29.07 0.05
C GLU A 345 -3.27 30.31 -0.83
N HIS A 346 -4.46 30.89 -0.68
CA HIS A 346 -4.84 32.07 -1.45
C HIS A 346 -3.96 33.28 -1.06
N GLY A 347 -3.45 34.00 -2.07
CA GLY A 347 -2.62 35.18 -1.86
C GLY A 347 -1.18 34.90 -1.42
N THR A 348 -0.73 33.63 -1.45
CA THR A 348 0.67 33.28 -1.24
C THR A 348 1.48 33.51 -2.53
N GLU A 349 2.64 34.14 -2.48
CA GLU A 349 3.61 34.13 -3.58
C GLU A 349 4.96 33.63 -3.05
N LEU A 350 5.58 32.67 -3.75
CA LEU A 350 6.81 32.03 -3.29
C LEU A 350 7.90 32.12 -4.34
N THR A 351 9.11 32.42 -3.89
CA THR A 351 10.33 32.17 -4.68
C THR A 351 11.07 30.99 -4.07
N VAL A 352 11.36 29.97 -4.87
CA VAL A 352 11.97 28.73 -4.40
C VAL A 352 13.14 28.28 -5.29
N ALA A 353 14.10 27.58 -4.68
CA ALA A 353 15.18 26.88 -5.37
C ALA A 353 15.20 25.40 -5.02
N ARG A 354 15.67 24.55 -5.93
CA ARG A 354 15.74 23.11 -5.71
C ARG A 354 16.94 22.76 -4.83
N VAL A 355 16.73 21.85 -3.88
CA VAL A 355 17.84 21.33 -3.06
C VAL A 355 18.52 20.14 -3.74
N PHE A 356 17.79 19.39 -4.56
CA PHE A 356 18.28 18.22 -5.28
C PHE A 356 17.98 18.36 -6.78
N PRO A 357 18.86 17.83 -7.65
CA PRO A 357 18.62 17.82 -9.09
C PRO A 357 17.42 16.93 -9.44
N PRO A 358 16.71 17.17 -10.56
CA PRO A 358 15.49 16.44 -10.93
C PRO A 358 15.65 14.92 -11.03
N ASP A 359 16.81 14.46 -11.49
CA ASP A 359 17.20 13.08 -11.75
C ASP A 359 17.88 12.41 -10.56
N PHE A 360 17.80 13.02 -9.37
CA PHE A 360 18.45 12.52 -8.16
C PHE A 360 18.10 11.05 -7.87
N ALA A 361 19.14 10.23 -7.65
CA ALA A 361 19.04 8.87 -7.16
C ALA A 361 20.01 8.69 -5.98
N PHE A 362 19.73 7.75 -5.07
CA PHE A 362 20.64 7.52 -3.94
C PHE A 362 22.00 6.96 -4.37
N ASP A 363 22.06 6.28 -5.51
CA ASP A 363 23.28 5.67 -6.05
C ASP A 363 24.17 6.66 -6.83
N SER A 364 23.68 7.87 -7.15
CA SER A 364 24.43 8.88 -7.89
C SER A 364 25.26 9.83 -7.01
N THR A 365 25.30 9.60 -5.70
CA THR A 365 26.15 10.37 -4.78
C THR A 365 27.50 9.65 -4.64
N PRO A 366 28.62 10.19 -5.15
CA PRO A 366 29.93 9.66 -4.80
C PRO A 366 30.03 9.68 -3.28
N ALA A 367 30.49 8.58 -2.67
CA ALA A 367 30.79 8.55 -1.25
C ALA A 367 31.61 9.81 -0.91
N ALA A 368 31.10 10.66 -0.02
CA ALA A 368 31.82 11.85 0.39
C ALA A 368 33.20 11.41 0.85
N LYS A 369 34.24 11.84 0.12
CA LYS A 369 35.63 11.59 0.49
C LYS A 369 35.78 12.14 1.91
N PRO A 370 36.29 11.36 2.89
CA PRO A 370 36.54 11.91 4.22
C PRO A 370 37.42 13.14 4.06
N ARG A 371 37.01 14.27 4.65
CA ARG A 371 37.87 15.45 4.73
C ARG A 371 39.09 15.04 5.52
N HIS A 372 40.24 14.98 4.85
CA HIS A 372 41.51 14.94 5.54
C HIS A 372 41.73 16.36 6.03
N ASP A 373 41.45 16.62 7.31
CA ASP A 373 42.05 17.78 7.99
C ASP A 373 43.55 17.47 8.07
N THR A 374 44.32 18.10 7.19
CA THR A 374 45.74 18.31 7.42
C THR A 374 45.89 19.78 7.75
N ASP A 375 45.92 20.07 9.04
CA ASP A 375 46.52 21.28 9.58
C ASP A 375 48.02 21.25 9.26
N GLU A 376 48.42 21.92 8.19
CA GLU A 376 49.80 22.41 8.05
C GLU A 376 49.81 23.88 8.45
N VAL A 377 50.28 24.11 9.68
CA VAL A 377 50.71 25.41 10.17
C VAL A 377 52.05 25.73 9.49
N PRO A 378 52.20 26.87 8.79
CA PRO A 378 53.48 27.25 8.22
C PRO A 378 54.41 27.79 9.31
N ALA A 379 55.67 27.38 9.28
CA ALA A 379 56.78 28.03 9.96
C ALA A 379 57.53 28.94 8.98
#